data_AF-A0A0G9HDI7-F1
#
_entry.id   AF-A0A0G9HDI7-F1
#
_cell.length_a   1.000
_cell.length_b   1.000
_cell.length_c   1.000
_cell.angle_alpha   90.00
_cell.angle_beta   90.00
_cell.angle_gamma   90.00
#
_symmetry.space_group_name_H-M   'P 1'
#
loop_
_entity.id
_entity.type
_entity.pdbx_description
1 polymer ?
#
loop_
_entity_poly.entity_id
_entity_poly.type
_entity_poly.pdbx_seq_one_letter_code
_entity_poly.pdbx_strand_id
1 'polypeptide(L)'
;MCKHPARLVYALTALALLAATAPAVAADRQPREQPGRLFRIVNATFDSVTALEIADDSTSSFQPINLGEPLQGGLTSTTVRLPDGACLRDVRATFRDGRHEVYHAIDVCKSTGLRLSAHGLPAAH
;
A
#
# COMPACT_ATOMS: atom_id res chain seq x y z
N MET A 1 -86.26 17.40 -16.66
CA MET A 1 -85.60 16.08 -16.57
C MET A 1 -84.74 15.88 -17.81
N CYS A 2 -83.41 15.83 -17.67
CA CYS A 2 -82.54 15.07 -18.57
C CYS A 2 -81.15 14.89 -17.93
N LYS A 3 -80.77 13.62 -17.82
CA LYS A 3 -79.56 13.07 -17.19
C LYS A 3 -78.36 13.35 -18.08
N HIS A 4 -77.22 13.79 -17.52
CA HIS A 4 -75.89 13.46 -18.07
C HIS A 4 -74.85 13.38 -16.94
N PRO A 5 -74.75 12.23 -16.25
CA PRO A 5 -73.53 11.85 -15.53
C PRO A 5 -72.48 11.39 -16.55
N ALA A 6 -71.23 11.24 -16.13
CA ALA A 6 -70.15 10.56 -16.86
C ALA A 6 -69.35 11.35 -17.92
N ARG A 7 -68.95 12.59 -17.63
CA ARG A 7 -67.80 13.23 -18.32
C ARG A 7 -66.66 13.65 -17.38
N LEU A 8 -66.67 13.13 -16.15
CA LEU A 8 -65.77 13.55 -15.07
C LEU A 8 -64.91 12.38 -14.57
N VAL A 9 -64.40 11.53 -15.48
CA VAL A 9 -63.50 10.42 -15.12
C VAL A 9 -62.25 10.34 -16.02
N TYR A 10 -62.21 11.02 -17.16
CA TYR A 10 -61.12 10.88 -18.14
C TYR A 10 -60.11 12.05 -18.18
N ALA A 11 -59.94 12.77 -17.07
CA ALA A 11 -59.01 13.92 -17.00
C ALA A 11 -57.86 13.74 -16.00
N LEU A 12 -57.59 12.51 -15.54
CA LEU A 12 -56.56 12.23 -14.52
C LEU A 12 -55.49 11.19 -14.93
N THR A 13 -55.48 10.71 -16.17
CA THR A 13 -54.61 9.57 -16.58
C THR A 13 -53.61 9.88 -17.71
N ALA A 14 -53.14 11.12 -17.88
CA ALA A 14 -52.25 11.44 -19.01
C ALA A 14 -51.05 12.35 -18.71
N LEU A 15 -50.67 12.58 -17.44
CA LEU A 15 -49.53 13.46 -17.12
C LEU A 15 -48.57 12.85 -16.08
N ALA A 16 -48.27 11.55 -16.18
CA ALA A 16 -47.33 10.87 -15.28
C ALA A 16 -46.30 9.99 -16.02
N LEU A 17 -46.03 10.27 -17.30
CA LEU A 17 -45.00 9.58 -18.08
C LEU A 17 -43.96 10.58 -18.58
N LEU A 18 -43.02 10.99 -17.72
CA LEU A 18 -41.72 11.60 -18.10
C LEU A 18 -40.82 11.76 -16.86
N ALA A 19 -40.65 10.70 -16.07
CA ALA A 19 -39.60 10.65 -15.06
C ALA A 19 -38.34 10.04 -15.68
N ALA A 20 -37.39 10.93 -15.97
CA ALA A 20 -36.10 10.70 -16.59
C ALA A 20 -35.37 9.42 -16.17
N THR A 21 -35.09 8.54 -17.13
CA THR A 21 -34.09 7.46 -16.99
C THR A 21 -32.70 8.04 -17.22
N ALA A 22 -32.08 8.58 -16.18
CA ALA A 22 -30.65 8.89 -16.21
C ALA A 22 -29.86 7.58 -16.02
N PRO A 23 -28.95 7.18 -16.92
CA PRO A 23 -28.06 6.08 -16.65
C PRO A 23 -27.10 6.53 -15.54
N ALA A 24 -27.21 5.93 -14.36
CA ALA A 24 -26.21 6.09 -13.33
C ALA A 24 -24.92 5.40 -13.82
N VAL A 25 -24.01 6.17 -14.41
CA VAL A 25 -22.63 5.72 -14.63
C VAL A 25 -21.97 5.66 -13.26
N ALA A 26 -22.08 4.51 -12.60
CA ALA A 26 -21.23 4.20 -11.46
C ALA A 26 -19.81 4.13 -12.00
N ALA A 27 -19.03 5.20 -11.79
CA ALA A 27 -17.60 5.14 -11.96
C ALA A 27 -17.08 4.14 -10.94
N ASP A 28 -16.82 2.92 -11.40
CA ASP A 28 -16.15 1.88 -10.63
C ASP A 28 -14.79 2.45 -10.23
N ARG A 29 -14.69 2.95 -9.00
CA ARG A 29 -13.42 3.30 -8.39
C ARG A 29 -12.75 1.99 -8.03
N GLN A 30 -12.25 1.26 -9.03
CA GLN A 30 -11.26 0.24 -8.78
C GLN A 30 -10.12 0.95 -8.04
N PRO A 31 -9.74 0.51 -6.83
CA PRO A 31 -8.49 0.95 -6.23
C PRO A 31 -7.43 0.71 -7.30
N ARG A 32 -6.85 1.78 -7.84
CA ARG A 32 -5.62 1.62 -8.62
C ARG A 32 -4.64 1.08 -7.61
N GLU A 33 -4.35 -0.23 -7.67
CA GLU A 33 -3.11 -0.78 -7.12
C GLU A 33 -1.99 0.06 -7.74
N GLN A 34 -1.55 1.07 -7.00
CA GLN A 34 -0.35 1.78 -7.38
C GLN A 34 0.75 0.75 -7.19
N PRO A 35 1.53 0.42 -8.25
CA PRO A 35 2.64 -0.48 -8.06
C PRO A 35 3.51 0.14 -6.98
N GLY A 36 3.65 -0.58 -5.87
CA GLY A 36 4.27 -0.07 -4.65
C GLY A 36 5.60 0.66 -4.90
N ARG A 37 5.93 1.61 -4.03
CA ARG A 37 7.11 2.47 -4.19
C ARG A 37 8.39 1.65 -4.32
N LEU A 38 9.21 1.96 -5.32
CA LEU A 38 10.56 1.42 -5.42
C LEU A 38 11.47 2.07 -4.37
N PHE A 39 12.23 1.26 -3.66
CA PHE A 39 13.07 1.70 -2.54
C PHE A 39 14.38 0.94 -2.54
N ARG A 40 15.50 1.65 -2.46
CA ARG A 40 16.84 1.04 -2.53
C ARG A 40 17.30 0.57 -1.16
N ILE A 41 17.73 -0.68 -1.07
CA ILE A 41 18.36 -1.23 0.13
C ILE A 41 19.85 -1.40 -0.15
N VAL A 42 20.70 -0.86 0.71
CA VAL A 42 22.14 -1.06 0.67
C VAL A 42 22.55 -1.85 1.89
N ASN A 43 23.15 -3.01 1.69
CA ASN A 43 23.73 -3.79 2.77
C ASN A 43 25.19 -3.37 2.98
N ALA A 44 25.41 -2.39 3.84
CA ALA A 44 26.74 -1.96 4.25
C ALA A 44 27.30 -2.77 5.44
N THR A 45 26.65 -3.87 5.81
CA THR A 45 27.18 -4.83 6.79
C THR A 45 28.08 -5.86 6.10
N PHE A 46 28.69 -6.76 6.87
CA PHE A 46 29.51 -7.84 6.34
C PHE A 46 28.75 -9.14 6.07
N ASP A 47 27.56 -9.33 6.66
CA ASP A 47 26.79 -10.55 6.48
C ASP A 47 25.64 -10.35 5.49
N SER A 48 25.22 -11.43 4.84
CA SER A 48 24.15 -11.39 3.84
C SER A 48 22.79 -11.28 4.53
N VAL A 49 21.93 -10.41 4.00
CA VAL A 49 20.53 -10.29 4.43
C VAL A 49 19.71 -11.33 3.67
N THR A 50 19.08 -12.24 4.40
CA THR A 50 18.31 -13.36 3.86
C THR A 50 16.80 -13.10 3.85
N ALA A 51 16.32 -12.19 4.71
CA ALA A 51 14.94 -11.72 4.69
C ALA A 51 14.86 -10.23 5.05
N LEU A 52 13.89 -9.55 4.47
CA LEU A 52 13.56 -8.17 4.78
C LEU A 52 12.06 -8.07 5.01
N GLU A 53 11.66 -7.37 6.06
CA GLU A 53 10.26 -7.18 6.41
C GLU A 53 10.01 -5.73 6.79
N ILE A 54 8.76 -5.29 6.68
CA ILE A 54 8.35 -3.92 6.93
C ILE A 54 7.04 -3.85 7.72
N ALA A 55 6.95 -2.93 8.65
CA ALA A 55 5.74 -2.65 9.42
C ALA A 55 5.42 -1.15 9.39
N ASP A 56 4.13 -0.82 9.46
CA ASP A 56 3.71 0.51 9.91
C ASP A 56 4.20 0.73 11.35
N ASP A 57 4.65 1.94 11.66
CA ASP A 57 5.20 2.35 12.97
C ASP A 57 4.26 2.05 14.17
N SER A 58 2.97 1.88 13.90
CA SER A 58 1.91 1.75 14.89
C SER A 58 1.49 0.31 15.19
N THR A 59 1.84 -0.67 14.35
CA THR A 59 1.19 -2.01 14.42
C THR A 59 2.11 -3.17 14.80
N SER A 60 3.44 -3.00 14.77
CA SER A 60 4.43 -4.10 14.95
C SER A 60 4.20 -5.32 14.04
N SER A 61 3.29 -5.24 13.07
CA SER A 61 2.90 -6.34 12.19
C SER A 61 3.80 -6.33 10.95
N PHE A 62 4.96 -6.96 11.08
CA PHE A 62 5.92 -7.06 9.99
C PHE A 62 5.39 -7.92 8.84
N GLN A 63 5.54 -7.41 7.63
CA GLN A 63 5.20 -8.09 6.39
C GLN A 63 6.44 -8.29 5.53
N PRO A 64 6.57 -9.42 4.82
CA PRO A 64 7.75 -9.72 4.02
C PRO A 64 7.87 -8.80 2.80
N ILE A 65 9.10 -8.37 2.52
CA ILE A 65 9.51 -7.73 1.27
C ILE A 65 10.27 -8.76 0.43
N ASN A 66 9.88 -8.90 -0.83
CA ASN A 66 10.56 -9.79 -1.76
C ASN A 66 11.91 -9.21 -2.18
N LEU A 67 13.01 -9.88 -1.80
CA LEU A 67 14.38 -9.54 -2.20
C LEU A 67 14.80 -10.16 -3.55
N GLY A 68 14.06 -11.17 -4.03
CA GLY A 68 14.45 -12.07 -5.12
C GLY A 68 15.51 -13.06 -4.67
N GLU A 69 16.68 -12.56 -4.29
CA GLU A 69 17.83 -13.34 -3.80
C GLU A 69 18.41 -12.70 -2.53
N PRO A 70 19.15 -13.45 -1.69
CA PRO A 70 19.82 -12.89 -0.53
C PRO A 70 20.74 -11.71 -0.89
N LEU A 71 20.60 -10.59 -0.18
CA LEU A 71 21.36 -9.37 -0.43
C LEU A 71 22.72 -9.45 0.27
N GLN A 72 23.79 -9.60 -0.51
CA GLN A 72 25.14 -9.83 0.00
C GLN A 72 25.68 -8.64 0.82
N GLY A 73 26.52 -8.92 1.82
CA GLY A 73 27.26 -7.87 2.52
C GLY A 73 28.26 -7.13 1.61
N GLY A 74 28.92 -6.10 2.14
CA GLY A 74 29.98 -5.40 1.42
C GLY A 74 29.49 -4.33 0.45
N LEU A 75 28.50 -3.52 0.86
CA LEU A 75 27.94 -2.40 0.12
C LEU A 75 27.12 -2.78 -1.12
N THR A 76 26.72 -4.05 -1.27
CA THR A 76 25.80 -4.41 -2.35
C THR A 76 24.42 -3.79 -2.11
N SER A 77 23.65 -3.67 -3.19
CA SER A 77 22.33 -3.07 -3.11
C SER A 77 21.33 -3.75 -4.03
N THR A 78 20.07 -3.72 -3.61
CA THR A 78 18.93 -4.08 -4.46
C THR A 78 17.87 -2.99 -4.38
N THR A 79 16.94 -2.99 -5.34
CA THR A 79 15.74 -2.15 -5.28
C THR A 79 14.55 -3.05 -5.04
N VAL A 80 13.84 -2.79 -3.96
CA VAL A 80 12.63 -3.53 -3.58
C VAL A 80 11.39 -2.70 -3.84
N ARG A 81 10.24 -3.36 -3.95
CA ARG A 81 8.94 -2.71 -3.98
C ARG A 81 8.35 -2.76 -2.57
N LEU A 82 8.06 -1.59 -2.00
CA LEU A 82 7.41 -1.47 -0.71
C LEU A 82 5.90 -1.69 -0.88
N PRO A 83 5.23 -2.36 0.08
CA PRO A 83 3.77 -2.36 0.13
C PRO A 83 3.23 -0.95 0.42
N ASP A 84 1.97 -0.71 0.11
CA ASP A 84 1.27 0.53 0.44
C ASP A 84 1.15 0.73 1.96
N GLY A 85 1.02 2.00 2.39
CA GLY A 85 0.70 2.38 3.78
C GLY A 85 1.15 3.81 4.13
N ALA A 86 1.39 4.11 5.41
CA ALA A 86 1.95 5.40 5.88
C ALA A 86 3.38 5.76 5.39
N CYS A 87 3.97 6.87 5.85
CA CYS A 87 5.33 7.26 5.46
C CYS A 87 6.41 6.78 6.44
N LEU A 88 6.09 6.69 7.72
CA LEU A 88 7.02 6.20 8.75
C LEU A 88 6.90 4.69 8.85
N ARG A 89 8.06 4.03 8.79
CA ARG A 89 8.16 2.57 8.70
C ARG A 89 9.28 2.03 9.54
N ASP A 90 9.02 0.86 10.08
CA ASP A 90 10.06 0.04 10.67
C ASP A 90 10.43 -1.06 9.68
N VAL A 91 11.73 -1.25 9.47
CA VAL A 91 12.26 -2.27 8.57
C VAL A 91 13.07 -3.26 9.39
N ARG A 92 12.70 -4.54 9.34
CA ARG A 92 13.45 -5.63 9.98
C ARG A 92 14.28 -6.37 8.94
N ALA A 93 15.58 -6.46 9.17
CA ALA A 93 16.49 -7.28 8.39
C ALA A 93 16.86 -8.53 9.17
N THR A 94 16.81 -9.68 8.50
CA THR A 94 17.32 -10.96 9.01
C THR A 94 18.59 -11.30 8.27
N PHE A 95 19.65 -11.56 9.01
CA PHE A 95 20.96 -11.93 8.46
C PHE A 95 21.09 -13.46 8.35
N ARG A 96 22.07 -13.91 7.56
CA ARG A 96 22.36 -15.33 7.35
C ARG A 96 22.71 -16.05 8.64
N ASP A 97 23.32 -15.38 9.61
CA ASP A 97 23.59 -15.93 10.94
C ASP A 97 22.35 -16.03 11.87
N GLY A 98 21.18 -15.60 11.41
CA GLY A 98 19.93 -15.62 12.16
C GLY A 98 19.70 -14.40 13.05
N ARG A 99 20.63 -13.43 13.11
CA ARG A 99 20.40 -12.16 13.80
C ARG A 99 19.31 -11.37 13.10
N HIS A 100 18.50 -10.65 13.88
CA HIS A 100 17.54 -9.68 13.40
C HIS A 100 17.95 -8.27 13.85
N GLU A 101 17.86 -7.29 12.95
CA GLU A 101 18.00 -5.86 13.28
C GLU A 101 16.77 -5.11 12.79
N VAL A 102 16.23 -4.23 13.64
CA VAL A 102 15.10 -3.36 13.28
C VAL A 102 15.60 -1.92 13.13
N TYR A 103 15.31 -1.35 11.98
CA TYR A 103 15.59 0.03 11.60
C TYR A 103 14.30 0.80 11.74
N HIS A 104 14.21 1.60 12.81
CA HIS A 104 12.97 2.27 13.19
C HIS A 104 12.75 3.62 12.50
N ALA A 105 11.48 4.00 12.36
CA ALA A 105 11.04 5.34 11.98
C ALA A 105 11.66 5.87 10.67
N ILE A 106 11.81 4.99 9.69
CA ILE A 106 12.31 5.34 8.35
C ILE A 106 11.20 6.08 7.59
N ASP A 107 11.45 7.34 7.22
CA ASP A 107 10.55 8.12 6.37
C ASP A 107 10.77 7.74 4.89
N VAL A 108 10.00 6.76 4.40
CA VAL A 108 10.11 6.24 3.03
C VAL A 108 9.51 7.17 1.97
N CYS A 109 8.84 8.23 2.40
CA CYS A 109 8.30 9.27 1.51
C CYS A 109 9.36 10.32 1.20
N LYS A 110 10.23 10.65 2.15
CA LYS A 110 11.34 11.60 1.98
C LYS A 110 12.63 10.94 1.53
N SER A 111 12.86 9.66 1.86
CA SER A 111 14.04 8.91 1.45
C SER A 111 13.75 8.02 0.24
N THR A 112 14.77 7.73 -0.55
CA THR A 112 14.71 6.81 -1.70
C THR A 112 15.34 5.45 -1.38
N GLY A 113 15.89 5.30 -0.18
CA GLY A 113 16.51 4.06 0.25
C GLY A 113 16.96 4.05 1.70
N LEU A 114 17.35 2.86 2.16
CA LEU A 114 17.88 2.57 3.48
C LEU A 114 19.25 1.90 3.36
N ARG A 115 20.21 2.38 4.16
CA ARG A 115 21.53 1.77 4.30
C ARG A 115 21.59 0.98 5.59
N LEU A 116 21.55 -0.34 5.47
CA LEU A 116 21.75 -1.27 6.59
C LEU A 116 23.22 -1.18 7.00
N SER A 117 23.46 -0.75 8.23
CA SER A 117 24.81 -0.56 8.78
C SER A 117 24.82 -1.26 10.12
N ALA A 118 25.90 -1.96 10.44
CA ALA A 118 25.97 -2.71 11.69
C ALA A 118 25.89 -1.73 12.88
N HIS A 119 24.74 -1.70 13.54
CA HIS A 119 24.56 -0.99 14.78
C HIS A 119 24.92 -1.93 15.93
N GLY A 120 26.18 -1.88 16.38
CA GLY A 120 26.62 -2.63 17.57
C GLY A 120 27.80 -3.58 17.41
N LEU A 121 28.53 -3.58 16.29
CA LEU A 121 29.86 -4.19 16.28
C LEU A 121 30.79 -3.35 17.18
N PRO A 122 31.41 -3.91 18.24
CA PRO A 122 32.56 -3.25 18.83
C PRO A 122 33.61 -3.08 17.73
N ALA A 123 34.23 -1.90 17.65
CA ALA A 123 35.35 -1.68 16.76
C ALA A 123 36.41 -2.74 17.09
N ALA A 124 36.68 -3.64 16.15
CA ALA A 124 37.82 -4.54 16.27
C ALA A 124 39.08 -3.69 16.11
N HIS A 125 39.84 -3.57 17.20
CA HIS A 125 41.21 -3.06 17.24
C HIS A 125 42.18 -4.19 16.90
#